data_AF-A0AAD5GBV6-F1
#
_entry.id   AF-A0AAD5GBV6-F1
#
_cell.length_a   1.000
_cell.length_b   1.000
_cell.length_c   1.000
_cell.angle_alpha   90.00
_cell.angle_beta   90.00
_cell.angle_gamma   90.00
#
_symmetry.space_group_name_H-M   'P 1'
#
loop_
_entity.id
_entity.type
_entity.pdbx_description
1 polymer ?
#
loop_
_entity_poly.entity_id
_entity_poly.type
_entity_poly.pdbx_seq_one_letter_code
_entity_poly.pdbx_strand_id
1 'polypeptide(L)'
;MKLKTDPKINRNGLQSGGPSWQVLLGRRDGFVANQTGANIMLPAPFENIGNITLKFEAVGLNLTDVVSLSGAHTIGQASCATFGNRLFNFSGTNAPDSTLLDQNMLRGLQNLCPVNGDSSRTTPLDWNSTDVFDNHYFQNLVNGRGVLESDQILYSSDQAMTTTRSLVELYSKDKNTFANDFINSMIKMGNIQPLTGSAGEIRRNCRVVNS
;
A
#
# COMPACT_ATOMS: atom_id res chain seq x y z
N MET A 1 -0.50 -12.14 -26.93
CA MET A 1 -0.12 -13.36 -26.20
C MET A 1 -0.63 -13.20 -24.76
N LYS A 2 -1.47 -14.10 -24.23
CA LYS A 2 -1.96 -13.97 -22.83
C LYS A 2 -0.88 -14.45 -21.85
N LEU A 3 -0.76 -13.80 -20.69
CA LEU A 3 0.09 -14.27 -19.59
C LEU A 3 -0.37 -15.68 -19.15
N LYS A 4 0.58 -16.53 -18.76
CA LYS A 4 0.33 -17.93 -18.38
C LYS A 4 0.60 -18.12 -16.90
N THR A 5 -0.11 -19.01 -16.23
CA THR A 5 0.32 -19.52 -14.92
C THR A 5 1.45 -20.54 -15.12
N ASP A 6 2.41 -20.58 -14.20
CA ASP A 6 3.35 -21.69 -14.09
C ASP A 6 3.11 -22.40 -12.75
N PRO A 7 2.68 -23.67 -12.75
CA PRO A 7 2.44 -24.42 -11.53
C PRO A 7 3.70 -24.61 -10.66
N LYS A 8 4.91 -24.32 -11.17
CA LYS A 8 6.17 -24.40 -10.43
C LYS A 8 6.58 -23.10 -9.73
N ILE A 9 5.95 -21.96 -10.05
CA ILE A 9 6.26 -20.66 -9.45
C ILE A 9 5.07 -20.21 -8.59
N ASN A 10 4.99 -20.77 -7.38
CA ASN A 10 4.24 -20.16 -6.29
C ASN A 10 5.13 -19.09 -5.67
N ARG A 11 4.70 -17.82 -5.68
CA ARG A 11 5.30 -16.85 -4.76
C ARG A 11 4.74 -17.17 -3.38
N ASN A 12 5.63 -17.61 -2.52
CA ASN A 12 5.35 -17.83 -1.12
C ASN A 12 5.15 -16.47 -0.44
N GLY A 13 3.90 -16.03 -0.29
CA GLY A 13 3.51 -15.17 0.83
C GLY A 13 3.83 -15.84 2.19
N LEU A 14 4.15 -17.15 2.15
CA LEU A 14 4.56 -18.02 3.25
C LEU A 14 5.70 -17.47 4.13
N GLN A 15 6.64 -16.68 3.60
CA GLN A 15 7.77 -16.20 4.44
C GLN A 15 7.32 -15.23 5.53
N SER A 16 6.24 -14.48 5.29
CA SER A 16 5.62 -13.57 6.28
C SER A 16 4.24 -14.07 6.74
N GLY A 17 3.83 -15.30 6.39
CA GLY A 17 2.53 -15.86 6.80
C GLY A 17 1.32 -15.44 5.95
N GLY A 18 1.55 -14.72 4.85
CA GLY A 18 0.49 -14.24 3.94
C GLY A 18 -0.04 -15.32 2.98
N PRO A 19 -1.09 -14.99 2.19
CA PRO A 19 -1.69 -15.92 1.25
C PRO A 19 -0.71 -16.37 0.16
N SER A 20 -0.96 -17.54 -0.40
CA SER A 20 -0.21 -18.05 -1.56
C SER A 20 -1.11 -18.10 -2.79
N TRP A 21 -0.58 -17.72 -3.94
CA TRP A 21 -1.32 -17.78 -5.20
C TRP A 21 -0.38 -18.01 -6.39
N GLN A 22 -0.96 -18.50 -7.49
CA GLN A 22 -0.25 -18.69 -8.74
C GLN A 22 -0.12 -17.36 -9.47
N VAL A 23 1.11 -16.88 -9.61
CA VAL A 23 1.39 -15.64 -10.32
C VAL A 23 1.34 -15.89 -11.83
N LEU A 24 0.74 -14.97 -12.56
CA LEU A 24 0.78 -14.95 -14.02
C LEU A 24 2.18 -14.50 -14.50
N LEU A 25 2.78 -15.26 -15.42
CA LEU A 25 4.11 -15.09 -15.98
C LEU A 25 4.07 -14.78 -17.48
N GLY A 26 5.23 -14.41 -18.03
CA GLY A 26 5.41 -14.08 -19.45
C GLY A 26 5.58 -12.58 -19.74
N ARG A 27 5.72 -11.76 -18.70
CA ARG A 27 6.13 -10.34 -18.83
C ARG A 27 7.56 -10.25 -19.34
N ARG A 28 7.84 -9.19 -20.07
CA ARG A 28 9.16 -8.82 -20.60
C ARG A 28 9.53 -7.42 -20.14
N ASP A 29 10.83 -7.15 -20.11
CA ASP A 29 11.37 -5.89 -19.63
C ASP A 29 11.27 -4.81 -20.73
N GLY A 30 10.87 -3.60 -20.34
CA GLY A 30 10.83 -2.44 -21.24
C GLY A 30 12.23 -1.89 -21.54
N PHE A 31 12.34 -0.98 -22.50
CA PHE A 31 13.63 -0.37 -22.89
C PHE A 31 13.91 0.97 -22.23
N VAL A 32 12.88 1.61 -21.65
CA VAL A 32 12.97 2.97 -21.10
C VAL A 32 12.28 3.05 -19.75
N ALA A 33 12.82 3.87 -18.85
CA ALA A 33 12.15 4.28 -17.62
C ALA A 33 11.30 5.53 -17.87
N ASN A 34 10.24 5.74 -17.09
CA ASN A 34 9.37 6.91 -17.18
C ASN A 34 9.26 7.63 -15.83
N GLN A 35 10.19 8.55 -15.58
CA GLN A 35 10.23 9.33 -14.33
C GLN A 35 9.01 10.23 -14.16
N THR A 36 8.62 10.97 -15.22
CA THR A 36 7.46 11.86 -15.17
C THR A 36 6.18 11.09 -14.86
N GLY A 37 6.00 9.92 -15.48
CA GLY A 37 4.88 9.02 -15.20
C GLY A 37 4.87 8.56 -13.74
N ALA A 38 6.02 8.17 -13.19
CA ALA A 38 6.11 7.77 -11.78
C ALA A 38 5.74 8.91 -10.82
N ASN A 39 6.25 10.13 -11.07
CA ASN A 39 5.96 11.30 -10.23
C ASN A 39 4.48 11.71 -10.21
N ILE A 40 3.74 11.44 -11.31
CA ILE A 40 2.32 11.81 -11.44
C ILE A 40 1.41 10.68 -10.96
N MET A 41 1.72 9.43 -11.31
CA MET A 41 0.79 8.31 -11.17
C MET A 41 0.90 7.56 -9.84
N LEU A 42 2.01 7.67 -9.12
CA LEU A 42 2.12 7.04 -7.81
C LEU A 42 1.34 7.84 -6.75
N PRO A 43 0.49 7.20 -5.92
CA PRO A 43 -0.20 7.88 -4.84
C PRO A 43 0.80 8.27 -3.74
N ALA A 44 0.69 9.50 -3.24
CA ALA A 44 1.45 9.99 -2.11
C ALA A 44 0.72 9.68 -0.78
N PRO A 45 1.45 9.56 0.34
CA PRO A 45 0.88 9.18 1.64
C PRO A 45 -0.04 10.23 2.27
N PHE A 46 -0.09 11.44 1.70
CA PHE A 46 -0.88 12.59 2.13
C PHE A 46 -1.98 12.97 1.12
N GLU A 47 -2.23 12.12 0.12
CA GLU A 47 -3.33 12.34 -0.83
C GLU A 47 -4.67 11.93 -0.23
N ASN A 48 -5.73 12.66 -0.58
CA ASN A 48 -7.09 12.25 -0.23
C ASN A 48 -7.52 10.99 -1.00
N ILE A 49 -8.51 10.29 -0.46
CA ILE A 49 -8.97 9.00 -0.98
C ILE A 49 -9.54 9.10 -2.41
N GLY A 50 -10.13 10.23 -2.79
CA GLY A 50 -10.62 10.47 -4.14
C GLY A 50 -9.49 10.46 -5.17
N ASN A 51 -8.39 11.18 -4.90
CA ASN A 51 -7.22 11.20 -5.78
C ASN A 51 -6.52 9.84 -5.86
N ILE A 52 -6.39 9.14 -4.73
CA ILE A 52 -5.85 7.77 -4.69
C ILE A 52 -6.71 6.86 -5.58
N THR A 53 -8.04 6.93 -5.43
CA THR A 53 -8.98 6.12 -6.22
C THR A 53 -8.84 6.41 -7.71
N LEU A 54 -8.78 7.67 -8.12
CA LEU A 54 -8.59 8.06 -9.53
C LEU A 54 -7.27 7.51 -10.12
N LYS A 55 -6.19 7.49 -9.34
CA LYS A 55 -4.90 6.92 -9.78
C LYS A 55 -4.97 5.41 -9.98
N PHE A 56 -5.67 4.69 -9.11
CA PHE A 56 -5.93 3.26 -9.27
C PHE A 56 -6.82 2.98 -10.50
N GLU A 57 -7.89 3.76 -10.67
CA GLU A 57 -8.80 3.62 -11.82
C GLU A 57 -8.09 3.88 -13.15
N ALA A 58 -7.17 4.84 -13.19
CA ALA A 58 -6.36 5.15 -14.37
C ALA A 58 -5.47 3.98 -14.83
N VAL A 59 -5.19 3.00 -13.96
CA VAL A 59 -4.49 1.76 -14.29
C VAL A 59 -5.40 0.52 -14.28
N GLY A 60 -6.72 0.72 -14.24
CA GLY A 60 -7.72 -0.34 -14.32
C GLY A 60 -7.98 -1.10 -13.02
N LEU A 61 -7.66 -0.49 -11.87
CA LEU A 61 -7.93 -1.01 -10.53
C LEU A 61 -9.11 -0.27 -9.89
N ASN A 62 -10.01 -0.99 -9.22
CA ASN A 62 -11.21 -0.40 -8.62
C ASN A 62 -11.04 -0.10 -7.12
N LEU A 63 -12.11 0.39 -6.48
CA LEU A 63 -12.10 0.72 -5.06
C LEU A 63 -11.76 -0.48 -4.14
N THR A 64 -12.22 -1.69 -4.45
CA THR A 64 -11.84 -2.90 -3.70
C THR A 64 -10.34 -3.11 -3.79
N ASP A 65 -9.75 -2.89 -4.97
CA ASP A 65 -8.31 -3.00 -5.19
C ASP A 65 -7.53 -1.92 -4.42
N VAL A 66 -8.07 -0.71 -4.25
CA VAL A 66 -7.49 0.32 -3.37
C VAL A 66 -7.36 -0.20 -1.94
N VAL A 67 -8.46 -0.69 -1.36
CA VAL A 67 -8.49 -1.10 0.05
C VAL A 67 -7.68 -2.38 0.28
N SER A 68 -7.83 -3.39 -0.59
CA SER A 68 -7.10 -4.66 -0.42
C SER A 68 -5.59 -4.46 -0.59
N LEU A 69 -5.13 -3.75 -1.63
CA LEU A 69 -3.70 -3.54 -1.87
C LEU A 69 -3.06 -2.62 -0.83
N SER A 70 -3.81 -1.68 -0.24
CA SER A 70 -3.34 -0.92 0.93
C SER A 70 -3.05 -1.84 2.13
N GLY A 71 -3.71 -2.99 2.21
CA GLY A 71 -3.40 -4.04 3.20
C GLY A 71 -1.97 -4.58 3.13
N ALA A 72 -1.21 -4.31 2.06
CA ALA A 72 0.22 -4.62 2.01
C ALA A 72 1.04 -3.87 3.09
N HIS A 73 0.52 -2.77 3.63
CA HIS A 73 1.12 -2.03 4.75
C HIS A 73 1.05 -2.78 6.11
N THR A 74 0.49 -3.99 6.14
CA THR A 74 0.59 -4.95 7.27
C THR A 74 2.05 -5.36 7.58
N ILE A 75 2.99 -5.12 6.65
CA ILE A 75 4.43 -5.31 6.85
C ILE A 75 5.22 -4.12 6.30
N GLY A 76 6.48 -4.00 6.74
CA GLY A 76 7.41 -2.98 6.25
C GLY A 76 7.43 -1.71 7.11
N GLN A 77 8.07 -0.67 6.60
CA GLN A 77 8.39 0.53 7.37
C GLN A 77 8.07 1.81 6.60
N ALA A 78 7.73 2.87 7.34
CA ALA A 78 7.57 4.23 6.84
C ALA A 78 8.59 5.16 7.49
N SER A 79 9.14 6.10 6.73
CA SER A 79 10.02 7.14 7.25
C SER A 79 9.22 8.32 7.81
N CYS A 80 9.74 9.06 8.78
CA CYS A 80 9.13 10.27 9.32
C CYS A 80 8.69 11.28 8.23
N ALA A 81 9.40 11.33 7.10
CA ALA A 81 9.04 12.16 5.95
C ALA A 81 7.63 11.91 5.37
N THR A 82 7.06 10.70 5.56
CA THR A 82 5.79 10.31 4.94
C THR A 82 4.57 10.48 5.85
N PHE A 83 4.76 10.73 7.16
CA PHE A 83 3.66 10.88 8.12
C PHE A 83 3.88 11.99 9.16
N GLY A 84 5.04 12.63 9.19
CA GLY A 84 5.37 13.67 10.17
C GLY A 84 4.41 14.87 10.15
N ASN A 85 3.76 15.13 9.01
CA ASN A 85 2.73 16.17 8.87
C ASN A 85 1.55 15.97 9.83
N ARG A 86 1.29 14.74 10.26
CA ARG A 86 0.17 14.38 11.14
C ARG A 86 0.45 14.63 12.63
N LEU A 87 1.71 14.85 13.02
CA LEU A 87 2.11 14.67 14.42
C LEU A 87 2.00 15.92 15.30
N PHE A 88 1.98 17.13 14.73
CA PHE A 88 2.04 18.38 15.52
C PHE A 88 1.11 19.49 15.03
N ASN A 89 1.04 19.72 13.71
CA ASN A 89 0.23 20.79 13.11
C ASN A 89 -0.43 20.28 11.83
N PHE A 90 -1.37 19.35 12.00
CA PHE A 90 -2.07 18.75 10.89
C PHE A 90 -3.04 19.77 10.27
N SER A 91 -2.90 20.00 8.96
CA SER A 91 -3.74 20.93 8.20
C SER A 91 -3.84 22.36 8.79
N GLY A 92 -2.80 22.83 9.48
CA GLY A 92 -2.75 24.18 10.04
C GLY A 92 -3.56 24.39 11.33
N THR A 93 -4.02 23.30 11.97
CA THR A 93 -4.85 23.35 13.20
C THR A 93 -4.08 23.67 14.47
N ASN A 94 -2.74 23.72 14.44
CA ASN A 94 -1.85 23.73 15.60
C ASN A 94 -2.05 22.53 16.54
N ALA A 95 -2.60 21.43 16.03
CA ALA A 95 -2.78 20.18 16.74
C ALA A 95 -2.38 18.99 15.85
N PRO A 96 -2.10 17.82 16.44
CA PRO A 96 -1.97 16.57 15.69
C PRO A 96 -3.26 16.22 14.93
N ASP A 97 -3.15 15.33 13.95
CA ASP A 97 -4.30 14.76 13.25
C ASP A 97 -5.26 14.11 14.24
N SER A 98 -6.51 14.58 14.29
CA SER A 98 -7.53 14.12 15.23
C SER A 98 -7.98 12.67 14.98
N THR A 99 -7.61 12.07 13.84
CA THR A 99 -7.89 10.67 13.52
C THR A 99 -6.86 9.69 14.10
N LEU A 100 -5.73 10.19 14.63
CA LEU A 100 -4.77 9.41 15.42
C LEU A 100 -5.28 9.31 16.87
N LEU A 101 -6.06 8.27 17.15
CA LEU A 101 -6.78 8.15 18.42
C LEU A 101 -5.90 7.61 19.56
N ASP A 102 -4.90 6.77 19.22
CA ASP A 102 -4.02 6.18 20.22
C ASP A 102 -2.93 7.17 20.68
N GLN A 103 -3.10 7.70 21.89
CA GLN A 103 -2.19 8.69 22.47
C GLN A 103 -0.79 8.13 22.78
N ASN A 104 -0.67 6.82 23.03
CA ASN A 104 0.64 6.20 23.25
C ASN A 104 1.40 6.08 21.94
N MET A 105 0.71 5.67 20.87
CA MET A 105 1.26 5.67 19.52
C MET A 105 1.69 7.08 19.11
N LEU A 106 0.82 8.09 19.25
CA LEU A 106 1.13 9.47 18.91
C LEU A 106 2.39 9.97 19.64
N ARG A 107 2.49 9.77 20.95
CA ARG A 107 3.67 10.17 21.74
C ARG A 107 4.93 9.43 21.27
N GLY A 108 4.81 8.14 20.96
CA GLY A 108 5.90 7.34 20.40
C GLY A 108 6.40 7.91 19.07
N LEU A 109 5.49 8.23 18.16
CA LEU A 109 5.79 8.82 16.86
C LEU A 109 6.37 10.24 16.98
N GLN A 110 5.88 11.07 17.91
CA GLN A 110 6.44 12.40 18.16
C GLN A 110 7.88 12.34 18.70
N ASN A 111 8.18 11.38 19.58
CA ASN A 111 9.54 11.15 20.08
C ASN A 111 10.47 10.58 18.99
N LEU A 112 9.94 9.76 18.09
CA LEU A 112 10.66 9.24 16.94
C LEU A 112 10.95 10.36 15.92
N CYS A 113 9.96 11.20 15.65
CA CYS A 113 9.96 12.23 14.61
C CYS A 113 9.72 13.62 15.23
N PRO A 114 10.66 14.18 16.03
CA PRO A 114 10.48 15.51 16.60
C PRO A 114 10.44 16.59 15.51
N VAL A 115 9.90 17.76 15.84
CA VAL A 115 9.95 18.94 14.94
C VAL A 115 11.40 19.25 14.59
N ASN A 116 11.70 19.40 13.29
CA ASN A 116 13.07 19.55 12.75
C ASN A 116 14.02 18.37 13.04
N GLY A 117 13.48 17.20 13.35
CA GLY A 117 14.24 15.95 13.51
C GLY A 117 14.67 15.33 12.18
N ASP A 118 15.40 14.22 12.27
CA ASP A 118 15.81 13.43 11.12
C ASP A 118 14.59 12.76 10.44
N SER A 119 14.26 13.20 9.23
CA SER A 119 13.12 12.72 8.46
C SER A 119 13.31 11.30 7.91
N SER A 120 14.53 10.74 7.97
CA SER A 120 14.85 9.40 7.48
C SER A 120 14.59 8.28 8.51
N ARG A 121 14.39 8.63 9.79
CA ARG A 121 14.04 7.65 10.82
C ARG A 121 12.75 6.93 10.46
N THR A 122 12.69 5.63 10.75
CA THR A 122 11.59 4.77 10.35
C THR A 122 10.84 4.15 11.53
N THR A 123 9.59 3.78 11.28
CA THR A 123 8.73 2.97 12.15
C THR A 123 8.03 1.90 11.30
N PRO A 124 7.64 0.75 11.87
CA PRO A 124 6.73 -0.18 11.21
C PRO A 124 5.45 0.52 10.75
N LEU A 125 4.95 0.13 9.56
CA LEU A 125 3.67 0.60 9.02
C LEU A 125 2.48 0.05 9.81
N ASP A 126 2.61 -1.18 10.29
CA ASP A 126 1.62 -1.83 11.15
C ASP A 126 2.05 -1.75 12.62
N TRP A 127 1.36 -0.90 13.38
CA TRP A 127 1.70 -0.60 14.76
C TRP A 127 1.46 -1.81 15.65
N ASN A 128 2.49 -2.30 16.36
CA ASN A 128 2.48 -3.53 17.18
C ASN A 128 2.44 -4.87 16.41
N SER A 129 2.60 -4.88 15.09
CA SER A 129 2.80 -6.09 14.28
C SER A 129 3.76 -5.78 13.13
N THR A 130 4.97 -6.34 13.11
CA THR A 130 6.03 -5.80 12.23
C THR A 130 6.31 -6.64 10.99
N ASP A 131 6.15 -7.96 11.07
CA ASP A 131 6.70 -8.89 10.07
C ASP A 131 5.72 -9.98 9.63
N VAL A 132 4.49 -9.96 10.14
CA VAL A 132 3.43 -10.93 9.79
C VAL A 132 2.46 -10.27 8.82
N PHE A 133 2.26 -10.91 7.67
CA PHE A 133 1.24 -10.51 6.73
C PHE A 133 -0.12 -11.07 7.17
N ASP A 134 -0.88 -10.24 7.86
CA ASP A 134 -2.25 -10.55 8.31
C ASP A 134 -3.18 -9.33 8.17
N ASN A 135 -4.36 -9.41 8.78
CA ASN A 135 -5.35 -8.34 8.76
C ASN A 135 -5.22 -7.33 9.92
N HIS A 136 -4.14 -7.37 10.71
CA HIS A 136 -3.89 -6.47 11.82
C HIS A 136 -3.82 -5.00 11.36
N TYR A 137 -3.28 -4.74 10.17
CA TYR A 137 -3.38 -3.45 9.48
C TYR A 137 -4.80 -2.84 9.53
N PHE A 138 -5.84 -3.61 9.14
CA PHE A 138 -7.21 -3.10 9.14
C PHE A 138 -7.78 -2.94 10.55
N GLN A 139 -7.37 -3.79 11.50
CA GLN A 139 -7.70 -3.61 12.91
C GLN A 139 -7.12 -2.31 13.45
N ASN A 140 -5.90 -1.96 13.06
CA ASN A 140 -5.29 -0.69 13.40
C ASN A 140 -6.06 0.50 12.83
N LEU A 141 -6.53 0.45 11.57
CA LEU A 141 -7.33 1.54 11.01
C LEU A 141 -8.63 1.79 11.78
N VAL A 142 -9.34 0.72 12.16
CA VAL A 142 -10.58 0.79 12.96
C VAL A 142 -10.32 1.42 14.33
N ASN A 143 -9.11 1.24 14.88
CA ASN A 143 -8.71 1.79 16.18
C ASN A 143 -7.99 3.15 16.09
N GLY A 144 -7.96 3.80 14.92
CA GLY A 144 -7.28 5.09 14.77
C GLY A 144 -5.75 5.00 14.89
N ARG A 145 -5.17 3.88 14.45
CA ARG A 145 -3.73 3.54 14.53
C ARG A 145 -3.06 3.38 13.16
N GLY A 146 -3.66 3.89 12.09
CA GLY A 146 -2.99 3.96 10.78
C GLY A 146 -1.84 4.97 10.83
N VAL A 147 -0.64 4.57 10.40
CA VAL A 147 0.56 5.43 10.43
C VAL A 147 0.49 6.52 9.37
N LEU A 148 0.24 6.16 8.12
CA LEU A 148 0.11 7.14 7.03
C LEU A 148 -1.29 7.78 7.05
N GLU A 149 -1.38 9.01 6.55
CA GLU A 149 -2.67 9.68 6.35
C GLU A 149 -3.51 8.88 5.34
N SER A 150 -2.92 8.46 4.22
CA SER A 150 -3.53 7.62 3.19
C SER A 150 -4.11 6.30 3.72
N ASP A 151 -3.57 5.78 4.82
CA ASP A 151 -4.09 4.57 5.46
C ASP A 151 -5.32 4.90 6.31
N GLN A 152 -5.18 5.88 7.21
CA GLN A 152 -6.25 6.20 8.17
C GLN A 152 -7.49 6.79 7.49
N ILE A 153 -7.34 7.48 6.35
CA ILE A 153 -8.47 8.01 5.58
C ILE A 153 -9.35 6.94 4.94
N LEU A 154 -8.85 5.69 4.76
CA LEU A 154 -9.67 4.57 4.28
C LEU A 154 -10.79 4.21 5.26
N TYR A 155 -10.64 4.57 6.54
CA TYR A 155 -11.63 4.36 7.58
C TYR A 155 -12.30 5.66 8.05
N SER A 156 -11.50 6.71 8.25
CA SER A 156 -11.93 7.89 9.02
C SER A 156 -12.46 9.06 8.18
N SER A 157 -12.15 9.13 6.88
CA SER A 157 -12.60 10.25 6.05
C SER A 157 -14.11 10.24 5.80
N ASP A 158 -14.68 11.41 5.51
CA ASP A 158 -16.11 11.53 5.16
C ASP A 158 -16.46 10.71 3.92
N GLN A 159 -15.59 10.70 2.92
CA GLN A 159 -15.78 9.89 1.72
C GLN A 159 -15.73 8.38 2.03
N ALA A 160 -14.86 7.95 2.95
CA ALA A 160 -14.79 6.54 3.35
C ALA A 160 -16.10 6.00 3.92
N MET A 161 -16.93 6.84 4.55
CA MET A 161 -18.20 6.42 5.15
C MET A 161 -19.11 5.70 4.16
N THR A 162 -19.10 6.11 2.90
CA THR A 162 -19.92 5.54 1.83
C THR A 162 -19.13 4.71 0.81
N THR A 163 -17.79 4.65 0.93
CA THR A 163 -16.93 3.97 -0.06
C THR A 163 -16.15 2.82 0.57
N THR A 164 -15.19 3.11 1.44
CA THR A 164 -14.18 2.12 1.89
C THR A 164 -14.37 1.61 3.31
N ARG A 165 -15.08 2.34 4.17
CA ARG A 165 -15.19 2.03 5.61
C ARG A 165 -15.74 0.63 5.85
N SER A 166 -16.83 0.25 5.19
CA SER A 166 -17.44 -1.08 5.36
C SER A 166 -16.49 -2.22 4.95
N LEU A 167 -15.66 -1.99 3.94
CA LEU A 167 -14.67 -2.97 3.47
C LEU A 167 -13.49 -3.09 4.45
N VAL A 168 -13.02 -1.97 5.01
CA VAL A 168 -12.02 -1.97 6.10
C VAL A 168 -12.54 -2.73 7.31
N GLU A 169 -13.79 -2.50 7.71
CA GLU A 169 -14.41 -3.23 8.83
C GLU A 169 -14.53 -4.73 8.55
N LEU A 170 -14.90 -5.09 7.33
CA LEU A 170 -14.98 -6.49 6.90
C LEU A 170 -13.60 -7.16 7.02
N TYR A 171 -12.56 -6.57 6.42
CA TYR A 171 -11.21 -7.13 6.47
C TYR A 171 -10.64 -7.17 7.88
N SER A 172 -10.97 -6.22 8.76
CA SER A 172 -10.54 -6.23 10.17
C SER A 172 -11.07 -7.45 10.95
N LYS A 173 -12.23 -7.97 10.55
CA LYS A 173 -12.93 -9.10 11.20
C LYS A 173 -12.67 -10.44 10.49
N ASP A 174 -12.44 -10.41 9.18
CA ASP A 174 -12.28 -11.60 8.36
C ASP A 174 -10.98 -11.56 7.54
N LYS A 175 -9.96 -12.20 8.09
CA LYS A 175 -8.66 -12.36 7.43
C LYS A 175 -8.73 -13.15 6.12
N ASN A 176 -9.68 -14.06 5.96
CA ASN A 176 -9.79 -14.89 4.76
C ASN A 176 -10.37 -14.07 3.60
N THR A 177 -11.39 -13.26 3.88
CA THR A 177 -11.94 -12.34 2.88
C THR A 177 -10.88 -11.34 2.43
N PHE A 178 -10.13 -10.73 3.36
CA PHE A 178 -8.96 -9.91 3.01
C PHE A 178 -7.96 -10.65 2.12
N ALA A 179 -7.52 -11.85 2.53
CA ALA A 179 -6.54 -12.62 1.79
C ALA A 179 -6.98 -12.94 0.35
N ASN A 180 -8.25 -13.30 0.16
CA ASN A 180 -8.82 -13.60 -1.15
C ASN A 180 -8.84 -12.37 -2.06
N ASP A 181 -9.31 -11.23 -1.55
CA ASP A 181 -9.35 -9.99 -2.32
C ASP A 181 -7.95 -9.44 -2.59
N PHE A 182 -7.02 -9.58 -1.65
CA PHE A 182 -5.61 -9.25 -1.86
C PHE A 182 -5.01 -10.06 -3.01
N ILE A 183 -5.23 -11.38 -3.06
CA ILE A 183 -4.79 -12.23 -4.17
C ILE A 183 -5.36 -11.73 -5.51
N ASN A 184 -6.67 -11.49 -5.55
CA ASN A 184 -7.34 -11.05 -6.78
C ASN A 184 -6.79 -9.70 -7.26
N SER A 185 -6.61 -8.75 -6.35
CA SER A 185 -6.06 -7.43 -6.66
C SER A 185 -4.59 -7.48 -7.06
N MET A 186 -3.77 -8.35 -6.44
CA MET A 186 -2.39 -8.59 -6.86
C MET A 186 -2.30 -9.18 -8.27
N ILE A 187 -3.22 -10.08 -8.64
CA ILE A 187 -3.31 -10.62 -10.00
C ILE A 187 -3.69 -9.53 -11.01
N LYS A 188 -4.69 -8.70 -10.70
CA LYS A 188 -5.09 -7.57 -11.55
C LYS A 188 -3.94 -6.57 -11.72
N MET A 189 -3.31 -6.16 -10.62
CA MET A 189 -2.18 -5.23 -10.64
C MET A 189 -1.00 -5.79 -11.44
N GLY A 190 -0.71 -7.09 -11.30
CA GLY A 190 0.26 -7.75 -12.15
C GLY A 190 -0.09 -7.72 -13.64
N ASN A 191 -1.37 -7.63 -14.01
CA ASN A 191 -1.80 -7.65 -15.41
C ASN A 191 -1.92 -6.27 -16.08
N ILE A 192 -1.45 -5.20 -15.42
CA ILE A 192 -1.42 -3.85 -15.99
C ILE A 192 -0.43 -3.82 -17.17
N GLN A 193 -0.99 -3.71 -18.39
CA GLN A 193 -0.31 -3.44 -19.67
C GLN A 193 1.08 -4.12 -19.86
N PRO A 194 1.20 -5.46 -19.71
CA PRO A 194 2.49 -6.14 -19.80
C PRO A 194 3.03 -6.18 -21.23
N LEU A 195 4.35 -6.01 -21.39
CA LEU A 195 5.05 -6.40 -22.62
C LEU A 195 5.10 -7.93 -22.71
N THR A 196 4.75 -8.48 -23.87
CA THR A 196 4.69 -9.94 -24.12
C THR A 196 5.17 -10.30 -25.52
N GLY A 197 5.42 -11.59 -25.78
CA GLY A 197 5.85 -12.06 -27.10
C GLY A 197 7.24 -11.53 -27.46
N SER A 198 7.35 -10.83 -28.58
CA SER A 198 8.59 -10.18 -29.04
C SER A 198 8.74 -8.74 -28.56
N ALA A 199 7.75 -8.16 -27.88
CA ALA A 199 7.85 -6.80 -27.33
C ALA A 199 8.70 -6.80 -26.05
N GLY A 200 9.69 -5.90 -25.97
CA GLY A 200 10.65 -5.87 -24.85
C GLY A 200 11.68 -6.98 -24.90
N GLU A 201 12.42 -7.17 -23.81
CA GLU A 201 13.52 -8.13 -23.71
C GLU A 201 13.49 -8.98 -22.43
N ILE A 202 14.41 -9.95 -22.32
CA ILE A 202 14.73 -10.62 -21.06
C ILE A 202 16.09 -10.05 -20.63
N ARG A 203 16.10 -9.12 -19.67
CA ARG A 203 17.34 -8.50 -19.22
C ARG A 203 18.22 -9.51 -18.51
N ARG A 204 19.52 -9.49 -18.82
CA ARG A 204 20.53 -10.23 -18.06
C ARG A 204 20.95 -9.48 -16.79
N ASN A 205 20.78 -8.16 -16.80
CA ASN A 205 21.00 -7.28 -15.65
C ASN A 205 19.83 -6.29 -15.58
N CYS A 206 19.03 -6.34 -14.50
CA CYS A 206 17.82 -5.51 -14.38
C CYS A 206 18.08 -4.00 -14.45
N ARG A 207 19.32 -3.54 -14.18
CA ARG A 207 19.70 -2.12 -14.14
C ARG A 207 19.96 -1.50 -15.50
N VAL A 208 20.22 -2.31 -16.54
CA VAL A 208 20.62 -1.83 -17.86
C VAL A 208 19.91 -2.61 -18.96
N VAL A 209 19.70 -1.98 -20.12
CA VAL A 209 19.20 -2.63 -21.32
C VAL A 209 20.30 -3.53 -21.89
N ASN A 210 19.96 -4.68 -22.49
CA ASN A 210 20.98 -5.50 -23.13
C ASN A 210 21.60 -4.79 -24.35
N SER A 211 22.88 -5.06 -24.60
CA SER A 211 23.65 -4.61 -25.78
C SER A 211 24.13 -5.77 -26.61
#